data_AF-A0A418XS28-F1
#
_entry.id   AF-A0A418XS28-F1
#
_cell.length_a   1.000
_cell.length_b   1.000
_cell.length_c   1.000
_cell.angle_alpha   90.00
_cell.angle_beta   90.00
_cell.angle_gamma   90.00
#
_symmetry.space_group_name_H-M   'P 1'
#
loop_
_entity.id
_entity.type
_entity.pdbx_description
1 polymer ?
#
loop_
_entity_poly.entity_id
_entity_poly.type
_entity_poly.pdbx_seq_one_letter_code
_entity_poly.pdbx_strand_id
1 'polypeptide(L)'
;ERLAAGDAASASRALMEWTLYDADKGADEIDQLVEHFLRKDYRNPVGDAPGQSSKFSLLKCLDLYHSKELNSLVKRIVIRPHSIKR
;
A
#
# COMPACT_ATOMS: atom_id res chain seq x y z
N GLU A 1 4.21 -15.76 7.76
CA GLU A 1 3.24 -14.72 7.34
C GLU A 1 2.77 -13.82 8.48
N ARG A 2 2.24 -14.34 9.61
CA ARG A 2 1.77 -13.50 10.75
C ARG A 2 2.80 -12.50 11.29
N LEU A 3 4.08 -12.88 11.37
CA LEU A 3 5.15 -11.98 11.83
C LEU A 3 5.36 -10.81 10.86
N ALA A 4 5.42 -11.08 9.56
CA ALA A 4 5.61 -10.04 8.53
C ALA A 4 4.40 -9.10 8.42
N ALA A 5 3.18 -9.64 8.49
CA ALA A 5 1.97 -8.82 8.50
C ALA A 5 1.88 -7.94 9.76
N GLY A 6 2.23 -8.48 10.92
CA GLY A 6 2.27 -7.73 12.18
C GLY A 6 3.30 -6.61 12.16
N ASP A 7 4.50 -6.88 11.65
CA ASP A 7 5.58 -5.89 11.49
C ASP A 7 5.20 -4.76 10.51
N ALA A 8 4.62 -5.11 9.35
CA ALA A 8 4.12 -4.10 8.41
C ALA A 8 3.02 -3.23 9.03
N ALA A 9 2.14 -3.82 9.84
CA ALA A 9 1.04 -3.12 10.49
C ALA A 9 1.49 -2.25 11.69
N SER A 10 2.60 -2.57 12.35
CA SER A 10 3.19 -1.69 13.37
C SER A 10 3.93 -0.52 12.71
N ALA A 11 4.70 -0.80 11.66
CA ALA A 11 5.40 0.22 10.88
C ALA A 11 4.43 1.24 10.25
N SER A 12 3.31 0.79 9.67
CA SER A 12 2.32 1.69 9.07
C SER A 12 1.67 2.62 10.09
N ARG A 13 1.36 2.10 11.29
CA ARG A 13 0.80 2.89 12.40
C ARG A 13 1.77 3.97 12.87
N ALA A 14 3.05 3.63 13.05
CA ALA A 14 4.07 4.60 13.43
C ALA A 14 4.19 5.74 12.40
N LEU A 15 4.11 5.43 11.10
CA LEU A 15 4.12 6.45 10.05
C LEU A 15 2.88 7.36 10.07
N MET A 16 1.68 6.79 10.33
CA MET A 16 0.45 7.58 10.48
C MET A 16 0.51 8.50 11.71
N GLU A 17 1.16 8.05 12.79
CA GLU A 17 1.35 8.84 14.00
C GLU A 17 2.29 10.03 13.78
N TRP A 18 3.37 9.85 13.02
CA TRP A 18 4.36 10.92 12.77
C TRP A 18 3.95 11.91 11.67
N THR A 19 2.96 11.57 10.86
CA THR A 19 2.49 12.40 9.76
C THR A 19 1.18 13.12 10.11
N LEU A 20 0.88 14.21 9.42
CA LEU A 20 -0.42 14.87 9.47
C LEU A 20 -1.43 14.14 8.56
N TYR A 21 -1.57 12.84 8.80
CA TYR A 21 -2.51 11.95 8.13
C TYR A 21 -3.92 12.11 8.71
N ASP A 22 -4.90 12.27 7.82
CA ASP A 22 -6.33 12.31 8.13
C ASP A 22 -6.87 10.87 8.08
N ALA A 23 -6.95 10.22 9.25
CA ALA A 23 -7.35 8.82 9.35
C ALA A 23 -8.84 8.61 9.02
N ASP A 24 -9.69 9.57 9.40
CA ASP A 24 -11.13 9.51 9.15
C ASP A 24 -11.44 9.54 7.66
N LYS A 25 -10.67 10.33 6.90
CA LYS A 25 -10.81 10.41 5.44
C LYS A 25 -10.00 9.37 4.69
N GLY A 26 -8.85 8.97 5.23
CA GLY A 26 -7.84 8.21 4.52
C GLY A 26 -7.98 6.69 4.62
N ALA A 27 -8.52 6.17 5.72
CA ALA A 27 -8.54 4.72 5.98
C ALA A 27 -9.23 3.94 4.85
N ASP A 28 -10.49 4.28 4.54
CA ASP A 28 -11.25 3.58 3.51
C ASP A 28 -10.66 3.78 2.10
N GLU A 29 -10.16 4.97 1.77
CA GLU A 29 -9.60 5.25 0.44
C GLU A 29 -8.27 4.52 0.20
N ILE A 30 -7.42 4.41 1.22
CA ILE A 30 -6.17 3.65 1.14
C ILE A 30 -6.46 2.15 1.02
N ASP A 31 -7.38 1.61 1.82
CA ASP A 31 -7.72 0.19 1.77
C ASP A 31 -8.30 -0.21 0.41
N GLN A 32 -9.19 0.62 -0.16
CA GLN A 32 -9.72 0.40 -1.51
C GLN A 32 -8.62 0.42 -2.57
N LEU A 33 -7.65 1.33 -2.46
CA LEU A 33 -6.55 1.43 -3.41
C LEU A 33 -5.59 0.24 -3.30
N VAL A 34 -5.26 -0.20 -2.09
CA VAL A 34 -4.46 -1.41 -1.83
C VAL A 34 -5.14 -2.63 -2.45
N GLU A 35 -6.42 -2.82 -2.17
CA GLU A 35 -7.22 -3.92 -2.71
C GLU A 35 -7.27 -3.91 -4.24
N HIS A 36 -7.40 -2.73 -4.86
CA HIS A 36 -7.35 -2.59 -6.31
C HIS A 36 -6.05 -3.14 -6.89
N PHE A 37 -4.89 -2.80 -6.32
CA PHE A 37 -3.59 -3.29 -6.79
C PHE A 37 -3.40 -4.79 -6.51
N LEU A 38 -3.84 -5.29 -5.36
CA LEU A 38 -3.73 -6.70 -5.02
C LEU A 38 -4.53 -7.61 -5.96
N ARG A 39 -5.67 -7.13 -6.48
CA ARG A 39 -6.53 -7.87 -7.43
C ARG A 39 -6.04 -7.89 -8.87
N LYS A 40 -5.02 -7.11 -9.24
CA LYS A 40 -4.49 -7.10 -10.61
C LYS A 40 -3.95 -8.48 -11.01
N ASP A 41 -4.26 -8.91 -12.23
CA ASP A 41 -3.79 -10.19 -12.78
C ASP A 41 -2.35 -10.04 -13.29
N TYR A 42 -1.39 -10.46 -12.48
CA TYR A 42 0.04 -10.43 -12.81
C TYR A 42 0.45 -11.82 -13.25
N ARG A 43 1.12 -11.92 -14.40
CA ARG A 43 1.54 -13.21 -14.97
C ARG A 43 3.03 -13.22 -15.20
N ASN A 44 3.66 -14.34 -14.86
CA ASN A 44 5.04 -14.59 -15.26
C ASN A 44 5.08 -14.91 -16.77
N PRO A 45 5.74 -14.09 -17.61
CA PRO A 45 5.84 -14.37 -19.04
C PRO A 45 6.65 -15.64 -19.36
N VAL A 46 7.50 -16.09 -18.42
CA VAL A 46 8.29 -17.32 -18.54
C VAL A 46 7.50 -18.57 -18.06
N GLY A 47 6.28 -18.36 -17.56
CA GLY A 47 5.42 -19.39 -17.00
C GLY A 47 5.70 -19.63 -15.51
N ASP A 48 4.64 -19.85 -14.73
CA ASP A 48 4.78 -20.40 -13.39
C ASP A 48 4.94 -21.92 -13.45
N ALA A 49 5.58 -22.52 -12.44
CA ALA A 49 5.66 -23.97 -12.32
C ALA A 49 4.25 -24.59 -12.22
N PRO A 50 4.02 -25.82 -12.72
CA PRO A 50 2.71 -26.47 -12.61
C PRO A 50 2.20 -26.50 -11.16
N GLY A 51 1.03 -25.88 -10.93
CA GLY A 51 0.43 -25.79 -9.59
C GLY A 51 0.91 -24.62 -8.72
N GLN A 52 1.84 -23.79 -9.20
CA GLN A 52 2.19 -22.51 -8.57
C GLN A 52 1.55 -21.38 -9.37
N SER A 53 0.79 -20.52 -8.70
CA SER A 53 0.42 -19.21 -9.24
C SER A 53 1.11 -18.17 -8.36
N SER A 54 2.08 -17.45 -8.90
CA SER A 54 2.80 -16.43 -8.15
C SER A 54 1.84 -15.27 -7.86
N LYS A 55 1.58 -14.95 -6.59
CA LYS A 55 0.65 -13.86 -6.22
C LYS A 55 1.20 -12.45 -6.52
N PHE A 56 2.53 -12.34 -6.64
CA PHE A 56 3.28 -11.09 -6.86
C PHE A 56 2.93 -9.96 -5.89
N SER A 57 2.53 -10.29 -4.65
CA SER A 57 2.04 -9.29 -3.68
C SER A 57 3.04 -8.17 -3.42
N LEU A 58 4.34 -8.48 -3.27
CA LEU A 58 5.38 -7.46 -3.09
C LEU A 58 5.49 -6.54 -4.31
N LEU A 59 5.54 -7.10 -5.52
CA LEU A 59 5.62 -6.33 -6.76
C LEU A 59 4.40 -5.42 -6.94
N LYS A 60 3.20 -5.92 -6.63
CA LYS A 60 1.97 -5.11 -6.64
C LYS A 60 2.03 -3.95 -5.63
N CYS A 61 2.62 -4.15 -4.46
CA CYS A 61 2.85 -3.08 -3.49
C CYS A 61 3.88 -2.04 -3.99
N LEU A 62 4.92 -2.47 -4.71
CA LEU A 62 5.88 -1.54 -5.33
C LEU A 62 5.21 -0.72 -6.44
N ASP A 63 4.39 -1.35 -7.26
CA ASP A 63 3.64 -0.65 -8.30
C ASP A 63 2.62 0.34 -7.71
N LEU A 64 1.98 -0.03 -6.59
CA LEU A 64 1.14 0.89 -5.81
C LEU A 64 1.95 2.10 -5.32
N TYR A 65 3.12 1.86 -4.72
CA TYR A 65 3.98 2.91 -4.17
C TYR A 65 4.39 3.94 -5.24
N HIS A 66 4.60 3.51 -6.48
CA HIS A 66 4.95 4.37 -7.61
C HIS A 66 3.76 4.89 -8.43
N SER A 67 2.52 4.60 -8.01
CA SER A 67 1.32 4.92 -8.79
C SER A 67 0.94 6.40 -8.76
N LYS A 68 0.30 6.88 -9.84
CA LYS A 68 -0.25 8.24 -9.90
C LYS A 68 -1.47 8.39 -8.98
N GLU A 69 -2.19 7.29 -8.80
CA GLU A 69 -3.36 7.13 -7.96
C GLU A 69 -2.99 7.38 -6.50
N LEU A 70 -1.94 6.72 -5.98
CA LEU A 70 -1.44 6.96 -4.63
C LEU A 70 -0.94 8.39 -4.46
N ASN A 71 -0.16 8.91 -5.42
CA ASN A 71 0.32 10.30 -5.37
C ASN A 71 -0.83 11.33 -5.32
N SER A 72 -1.93 11.05 -6.02
CA SER A 72 -3.12 11.91 -6.02
C SER A 72 -3.89 11.80 -4.69
N LEU A 73 -4.01 10.59 -4.15
CA LEU A 73 -4.67 10.33 -2.88
C LEU A 73 -3.92 10.99 -1.71
N VAL A 74 -2.59 10.83 -1.63
CA VAL A 74 -1.76 11.41 -0.55
C VAL A 74 -1.95 12.93 -0.43
N LYS A 75 -2.07 13.64 -1.56
CA LYS A 75 -2.32 15.10 -1.56
C LYS A 75 -3.67 15.50 -0.96
N ARG A 76 -4.62 14.57 -0.83
CA ARG A 76 -5.96 14.81 -0.27
C ARG A 76 -6.10 14.40 1.20
N ILE A 77 -5.28 13.46 1.65
CA ILE A 77 -5.40 12.83 2.99
C ILE A 77 -4.20 13.12 3.90
N VAL A 78 -3.14 13.78 3.39
CA VAL A 78 -2.05 14.31 4.20
C VAL A 78 -2.12 15.83 4.19
N ILE A 79 -2.49 16.41 5.34
CA ILE A 79 -2.85 17.84 5.47
C ILE A 79 -1.65 18.76 5.15
N ARG A 80 -0.43 18.33 5.52
CA ARG A 80 0.82 19.03 5.20
C ARG A 80 1.92 18.01 4.86
N PRO A 81 2.06 17.61 3.59
CA PRO A 81 2.95 16.51 3.19
C PRO A 81 4.45 16.82 3.36
N HIS A 82 4.82 18.09 3.57
CA HIS A 82 6.20 18.52 3.83
C HIS A 82 6.45 18.83 5.31
N SER A 83 5.60 18.34 6.21
CA SER A 83 5.72 18.56 7.65
C SER A 83 5.53 17.25 8.41
N ILE A 84 6.36 17.05 9.43
CA ILE A 84 6.19 15.98 10.42
C ILE A 84 5.51 16.56 11.67
N LYS A 85 4.69 15.76 12.36
CA LYS A 85 4.24 16.08 13.71
C LYS A 85 5.48 16.11 14.61
N ARG A 86 5.66 17.20 15.36
CA ARG A 86 6.71 17.32 16.38
C ARG A 86 6.19 16.82 17.71
#